data_AF-A0A0U4C049-F1
#
_entry.id   AF-A0A0U4C049-F1
#
_cell.length_a   1.000
_cell.length_b   1.000
_cell.length_c   1.000
_cell.angle_alpha   90.00
_cell.angle_beta   90.00
_cell.angle_gamma   90.00
#
_symmetry.space_group_name_H-M   'P 1'
#
loop_
_entity.id
_entity.type
_entity.pdbx_description
1 polymer ?
#
loop_
_entity_poly.entity_id
_entity_poly.type
_entity_poly.pdbx_seq_one_letter_code
_entity_poly.pdbx_strand_id
1 'polypeptide(L)'
;MLNRRLLRIKVMQSLYSYHQAVGADLLLAQDRIAAAFEPDLTAKEAPDRRLLEGQRKLGEAQLREWYKTGVQPEKTDDKAVDAALTDAIGYFEAQVKKDAAFFGGQLLAGAESIHDQYLHLLNLPAALLGVIEEEQSREERRRLGPREDALDANRLHQNAAIAKLMANEQLQDLTIRRKLAWEGAEEVEALRAAWQEMKADGPLREYLAAKPTDAPELDYDADMEILRTLYKDYVFKGEALPRQLESDDLNWEENRPIVRNLVLKTLKMLPHAADEKQELMNLSANWADDREFAETLYKQTLVEDDKMEKLIAGSVQNWDVERVALLDKIILKMALTEMQLFRGIPVKVTINEYIEISKLYSTPKSKQFVNGILDKLAQDLAASGDIRKSGRGLLDNQ
;
A
#
# COMPACT_ATOMS: atom_id res chain seq x y z
N MET A 1 11.14 -3.72 -10.64
CA MET A 1 11.30 -4.59 -9.45
C MET A 1 11.05 -3.76 -8.22
N LEU A 2 10.41 -4.36 -7.23
CA LEU A 2 10.09 -3.75 -5.94
C LEU A 2 11.36 -3.24 -5.27
N ASN A 3 11.33 -1.99 -4.84
CA ASN A 3 12.37 -1.42 -3.99
C ASN A 3 11.96 -1.60 -2.52
N ARG A 4 12.89 -1.99 -1.65
CA ARG A 4 12.66 -2.04 -0.20
C ARG A 4 12.19 -0.71 0.40
N ARG A 5 12.42 0.44 -0.26
CA ARG A 5 11.77 1.71 0.09
C ARG A 5 10.26 1.61 0.13
N LEU A 6 9.64 0.99 -0.88
CA LEU A 6 8.19 0.85 -0.91
C LEU A 6 7.70 -0.07 0.22
N LEU A 7 8.45 -1.12 0.55
CA LEU A 7 8.14 -1.97 1.70
C LEU A 7 8.20 -1.18 3.01
N ARG A 8 9.22 -0.33 3.21
CA ARG A 8 9.29 0.58 4.36
C ARG A 8 8.10 1.55 4.39
N ILE A 9 7.69 2.09 3.24
CA ILE A 9 6.50 2.96 3.16
C ILE A 9 5.25 2.19 3.59
N LYS A 10 5.02 0.99 3.08
CA LYS A 10 3.85 0.18 3.47
C LYS A 10 3.89 -0.17 4.95
N VAL A 11 5.05 -0.56 5.50
CA VAL A 11 5.21 -0.82 6.95
C VAL A 11 4.87 0.44 7.75
N MET A 12 5.36 1.61 7.32
CA MET A 12 5.07 2.90 7.97
C MET A 12 3.57 3.22 7.93
N GLN A 13 2.91 3.05 6.78
CA GLN A 13 1.47 3.26 6.63
C GLN A 13 0.68 2.33 7.57
N SER A 14 1.04 1.04 7.63
CA SER A 14 0.40 0.07 8.53
C SER A 14 0.61 0.39 10.00
N LEU A 15 1.80 0.85 10.40
CA LEU A 15 2.06 1.31 11.77
C LEU A 15 1.27 2.58 12.10
N TYR A 16 1.14 3.50 11.14
CA TYR A 16 0.33 4.70 11.32
C TYR A 16 -1.14 4.37 11.53
N SER A 17 -1.71 3.51 10.68
CA SER A 17 -3.09 3.02 10.84
C SER A 17 -3.29 2.30 12.16
N TYR A 18 -2.32 1.47 12.58
CA TYR A 18 -2.34 0.83 13.90
C TYR A 18 -2.38 1.86 15.03
N HIS A 19 -1.49 2.85 15.07
CA HIS A 19 -1.49 3.83 16.15
C HIS A 19 -2.75 4.70 16.19
N GLN A 20 -3.35 5.00 15.03
CA GLN A 20 -4.66 5.66 14.97
C GLN A 20 -5.75 4.79 15.59
N ALA A 21 -5.76 3.49 15.27
CA ALA A 21 -6.72 2.54 15.82
C ALA A 21 -6.55 2.36 17.34
N VAL A 22 -5.32 2.24 17.84
CA VAL A 22 -5.03 2.22 19.29
C VAL A 22 -5.59 3.47 19.99
N GLY A 23 -5.45 4.64 19.38
CA GLY A 23 -6.03 5.88 19.91
C GLY A 23 -7.56 5.84 19.98
N ALA A 24 -8.21 5.29 18.94
CA ALA A 24 -9.65 5.09 18.92
C ALA A 24 -10.13 4.05 19.94
N ASP A 25 -9.39 2.94 20.10
CA ASP A 25 -9.69 1.91 21.08
C ASP A 25 -9.65 2.44 22.51
N LEU A 26 -8.73 3.37 22.81
CA LEU A 26 -8.68 4.03 24.12
C LEU A 26 -9.93 4.87 24.38
N LEU A 27 -10.45 5.55 23.37
CA LEU A 27 -11.71 6.31 23.49
C LEU A 27 -12.88 5.36 23.72
N LEU A 28 -12.95 4.25 22.97
CA LEU A 28 -13.98 3.22 23.19
C LEU A 28 -13.89 2.61 24.59
N ALA A 29 -12.69 2.38 25.12
CA ALA A 29 -12.51 1.92 26.49
C ALA A 29 -13.01 2.96 27.52
N GLN A 30 -12.79 4.25 27.27
CA GLN A 30 -13.36 5.33 28.10
C GLN A 30 -14.89 5.33 28.03
N ASP A 31 -15.48 5.16 26.85
CA ASP A 31 -16.93 5.09 26.67
C ASP A 31 -17.54 3.88 27.40
N ARG A 32 -16.83 2.74 27.47
CA ARG A 32 -17.28 1.59 28.28
C ARG A 32 -17.33 1.91 29.77
N ILE A 33 -16.37 2.68 30.30
CA ILE A 33 -16.43 3.18 31.67
C ILE A 33 -17.62 4.14 31.83
N ALA A 34 -17.82 5.06 30.89
CA ALA A 34 -18.94 5.99 30.93
C ALA A 34 -20.29 5.26 30.97
N ALA A 35 -20.48 4.26 30.10
CA ALA A 35 -21.68 3.43 30.03
C ALA A 35 -21.95 2.65 31.33
N ALA A 36 -20.90 2.18 32.02
CA ALA A 36 -21.04 1.48 33.29
C ALA A 36 -21.64 2.34 34.42
N PHE A 37 -21.54 3.67 34.30
CA PHE A 37 -22.02 4.63 35.29
C PHE A 37 -23.13 5.55 34.74
N GLU A 38 -23.79 5.17 33.65
CA GLU A 38 -24.97 5.89 33.18
C GLU A 38 -26.14 5.73 34.16
N PRO A 39 -26.93 6.79 34.41
CA PRO A 39 -28.07 6.70 35.32
C PRO A 39 -29.15 5.76 34.75
N ASP A 40 -29.50 4.71 35.49
CA ASP A 40 -30.63 3.85 35.14
C ASP A 40 -31.95 4.63 35.30
N LEU A 41 -32.53 5.01 34.16
CA LEU A 41 -33.78 5.76 34.07
C LEU A 41 -35.00 4.92 34.45
N THR A 42 -34.85 3.60 34.54
CA THR A 42 -35.92 2.64 34.89
C THR A 42 -35.91 2.23 36.36
N ALA A 43 -34.89 2.68 37.12
CA ALA A 43 -34.75 2.38 38.53
C ALA A 43 -35.94 2.90 39.35
N LYS A 44 -36.37 2.11 40.35
CA LYS A 44 -37.46 2.47 41.27
C LYS A 44 -37.14 3.69 42.13
N GLU A 45 -35.87 3.94 42.38
CA GLU A 45 -35.35 5.08 43.13
C GLU A 45 -34.48 5.93 42.21
N ALA A 46 -34.53 7.26 42.38
CA ALA A 46 -33.73 8.15 41.58
C ALA A 46 -32.24 7.90 41.83
N PRO A 47 -31.43 7.58 40.80
CA PRO A 47 -30.02 7.30 40.98
C PRO A 47 -29.26 8.54 41.46
N ASP A 48 -28.28 8.35 42.35
CA ASP A 48 -27.39 9.42 42.79
C ASP A 48 -26.42 9.80 41.67
N ARG A 49 -26.84 10.79 40.88
CA ARG A 49 -26.08 11.29 39.73
C ARG A 49 -24.70 11.83 40.11
N ARG A 50 -24.52 12.34 41.34
CA ARG A 50 -23.24 12.90 41.77
C ARG A 50 -22.26 11.78 42.10
N LEU A 51 -22.75 10.70 42.71
CA LEU A 51 -21.96 9.50 42.97
C LEU A 51 -21.50 8.87 41.65
N LEU A 52 -22.42 8.61 40.73
CA LEU A 52 -22.13 8.01 39.42
C LEU A 52 -21.11 8.83 38.61
N GLU A 53 -21.27 10.16 38.57
CA GLU A 53 -20.32 11.05 37.90
C GLU A 53 -18.94 11.04 38.57
N GLY A 54 -18.88 10.86 39.90
CA GLY A 54 -17.62 10.70 40.64
C GLY A 54 -16.92 9.39 40.30
N GLN A 55 -17.67 8.28 40.27
CA GLN A 55 -17.18 6.95 39.91
C GLN A 55 -16.66 6.91 38.46
N ARG A 56 -17.41 7.48 37.52
CA ARG A 56 -17.00 7.62 36.12
C ARG A 56 -15.67 8.34 35.99
N LYS A 57 -15.55 9.53 36.60
CA LYS A 57 -14.31 10.33 36.55
C LYS A 57 -13.12 9.61 37.16
N LEU A 58 -13.34 8.89 38.26
CA LEU A 58 -12.29 8.09 38.90
C LEU A 58 -11.81 6.98 37.97
N GLY A 59 -12.73 6.20 37.39
CA GLY A 59 -12.40 5.15 36.43
C GLY A 59 -11.67 5.68 35.19
N GLU A 60 -12.16 6.77 34.59
CA GLU A 60 -11.52 7.42 33.43
C GLU A 60 -10.10 7.92 33.76
N ALA A 61 -9.89 8.49 34.96
CA ALA A 61 -8.59 8.95 35.39
C ALA A 61 -7.61 7.79 35.60
N GLN A 62 -8.05 6.70 36.23
CA GLN A 62 -7.24 5.50 36.43
C GLN A 62 -6.91 4.80 35.10
N LEU A 63 -7.86 4.73 34.15
CA LEU A 63 -7.61 4.21 32.80
C LEU A 63 -6.54 5.03 32.07
N ARG A 64 -6.61 6.37 32.17
CA ARG A 64 -5.59 7.25 31.55
C ARG A 64 -4.21 7.07 32.19
N GLU A 65 -4.15 6.89 33.50
CA GLU A 65 -2.88 6.66 34.20
C GLU A 65 -2.29 5.30 33.84
N TRP A 66 -3.12 4.25 33.81
CA TRP A 66 -2.72 2.92 33.35
C TRP A 66 -2.19 2.98 31.92
N TYR A 67 -2.90 3.64 31.00
CA TYR A 67 -2.48 3.75 29.60
C TYR A 67 -1.12 4.47 29.45
N LYS A 68 -0.87 5.49 30.28
CA LYS A 68 0.40 6.24 30.25
C LYS A 68 1.58 5.48 30.85
N THR A 69 1.34 4.71 31.90
CA THR A 69 2.41 4.12 32.73
C THR A 69 2.60 2.63 32.53
N GLY A 70 1.60 1.94 32.00
CA GLY A 70 1.51 0.48 31.96
C GLY A 70 1.33 -0.16 33.34
N VAL A 71 1.21 0.64 34.42
CA VAL A 71 1.08 0.14 35.79
C VAL A 71 -0.38 -0.20 36.06
N GLN A 72 -0.63 -1.43 36.49
CA GLN A 72 -1.98 -1.88 36.83
C GLN A 72 -2.57 -1.00 37.96
N PRO A 73 -3.81 -0.51 37.81
CA PRO A 73 -4.46 0.31 38.82
C PRO A 73 -4.54 -0.42 40.18
N GLU A 74 -4.27 0.31 41.26
CA GLU A 74 -4.54 -0.20 42.61
C GLU A 74 -6.06 -0.37 42.82
N LYS A 75 -6.45 -1.43 43.54
CA LYS A 75 -7.85 -1.67 43.88
C LYS A 75 -8.39 -0.55 44.76
N THR A 76 -9.57 -0.09 44.44
CA THR A 76 -10.27 0.95 45.20
C THR A 76 -11.23 0.32 46.21
N ASP A 77 -11.74 1.14 47.14
CA ASP A 77 -12.86 0.72 48.00
C ASP A 77 -14.17 0.55 47.20
N ASP A 78 -14.21 1.07 45.98
CA ASP A 78 -15.37 1.02 45.07
C ASP A 78 -15.25 -0.12 44.06
N LYS A 79 -15.87 -1.26 44.41
CA LYS A 79 -15.87 -2.45 43.56
C LYS A 79 -16.48 -2.23 42.17
N ALA A 80 -17.38 -1.26 42.01
CA ALA A 80 -17.98 -0.98 40.71
C ALA A 80 -16.97 -0.30 39.78
N VAL A 81 -16.18 0.64 40.33
CA VAL A 81 -15.07 1.28 39.60
C VAL A 81 -14.02 0.25 39.20
N ASP A 82 -13.59 -0.61 40.12
CA ASP A 82 -12.62 -1.67 39.83
C ASP A 82 -13.11 -2.63 38.72
N ALA A 83 -14.40 -2.98 38.73
CA ALA A 83 -15.00 -3.87 37.72
C ALA A 83 -15.06 -3.19 36.34
N ALA A 84 -15.54 -1.94 36.27
CA ALA A 84 -15.61 -1.18 35.02
C ALA A 84 -14.21 -0.96 34.42
N LEU A 85 -13.22 -0.68 35.27
CA LEU A 85 -11.84 -0.49 34.85
C LEU A 85 -11.21 -1.78 34.30
N THR A 86 -11.45 -2.91 34.97
CA THR A 86 -10.98 -4.24 34.52
C THR A 86 -11.59 -4.59 33.16
N ASP A 87 -12.90 -4.35 32.97
CA ASP A 87 -13.58 -4.58 31.70
C ASP A 87 -13.05 -3.67 30.58
N ALA A 88 -12.82 -2.38 30.87
CA ALA A 88 -12.28 -1.43 29.91
C ALA A 88 -10.85 -1.78 29.46
N ILE A 89 -9.96 -2.10 30.42
CA ILE A 89 -8.57 -2.52 30.15
C ILE A 89 -8.57 -3.82 29.33
N GLY A 90 -9.33 -4.83 29.76
CA GLY A 90 -9.39 -6.11 29.04
C GLY A 90 -9.90 -5.98 27.61
N TYR A 91 -10.87 -5.09 27.37
CA TYR A 91 -11.32 -4.78 26.01
C TYR A 91 -10.24 -4.08 25.19
N PHE A 92 -9.59 -3.06 25.74
CA PHE A 92 -8.54 -2.33 25.06
C PHE A 92 -7.40 -3.27 24.63
N GLU A 93 -6.87 -4.07 25.57
CA GLU A 93 -5.79 -5.03 25.27
C GLU A 93 -6.19 -6.05 24.20
N ALA A 94 -7.46 -6.49 24.20
CA ALA A 94 -7.98 -7.40 23.19
C ALA A 94 -8.07 -6.74 21.79
N GLN A 95 -8.52 -5.48 21.70
CA GLN A 95 -8.58 -4.76 20.41
C GLN A 95 -7.19 -4.46 19.88
N VAL A 96 -6.29 -3.92 20.71
CA VAL A 96 -4.90 -3.62 20.31
C VAL A 96 -4.21 -4.85 19.72
N LYS A 97 -4.39 -6.02 20.35
CA LYS A 97 -3.84 -7.29 19.82
C LYS A 97 -4.45 -7.68 18.48
N LYS A 98 -5.76 -7.50 18.32
CA LYS A 98 -6.48 -7.80 17.08
C LYS A 98 -6.03 -6.85 15.96
N ASP A 99 -5.86 -5.58 16.25
CA ASP A 99 -5.48 -4.55 15.29
C ASP A 99 -4.03 -4.72 14.84
N ALA A 100 -3.11 -5.06 15.75
CA ALA A 100 -1.74 -5.42 15.39
C ALA A 100 -1.69 -6.58 14.37
N ALA A 101 -2.53 -7.60 14.54
CA ALA A 101 -2.61 -8.71 13.59
C ALA A 101 -3.27 -8.28 12.26
N PHE A 102 -4.34 -7.49 12.34
CA PHE A 102 -5.09 -7.01 11.19
C PHE A 102 -4.24 -6.14 10.26
N PHE A 103 -3.58 -5.11 10.79
CA PHE A 103 -2.74 -4.21 9.98
C PHE A 103 -1.48 -4.91 9.46
N GLY A 104 -0.93 -5.87 10.21
CA GLY A 104 0.13 -6.75 9.71
C GLY A 104 -0.29 -7.62 8.53
N GLY A 105 -1.53 -8.10 8.51
CA GLY A 105 -2.12 -8.80 7.36
C GLY A 105 -2.36 -7.89 6.16
N GLN A 106 -2.90 -6.68 6.40
CA GLN A 106 -3.14 -5.68 5.35
C GLN A 106 -1.85 -5.22 4.66
N LEU A 107 -0.75 -5.07 5.42
CA LEU A 107 0.58 -4.77 4.87
C LEU A 107 0.96 -5.72 3.73
N LEU A 108 0.79 -7.03 3.98
CA LEU A 108 1.16 -8.07 3.03
C LEU A 108 0.24 -8.08 1.82
N ALA A 109 -1.07 -8.04 2.06
CA ALA A 109 -2.06 -7.98 1.00
C ALA A 109 -1.82 -6.77 0.09
N GLY A 110 -1.54 -5.59 0.68
CA GLY A 110 -1.26 -4.37 -0.07
C GLY A 110 0.09 -4.38 -0.81
N ALA A 111 1.03 -5.26 -0.44
CA ALA A 111 2.27 -5.45 -1.18
C ALA A 111 2.09 -6.44 -2.34
N GLU A 112 1.33 -7.52 -2.12
CA GLU A 112 1.00 -8.51 -3.13
C GLU A 112 0.05 -7.95 -4.20
N SER A 113 -0.84 -7.01 -3.83
CA SER A 113 -1.77 -6.37 -4.75
C SER A 113 -1.10 -5.61 -5.89
N ILE A 114 0.15 -5.15 -5.72
CA ILE A 114 0.93 -4.52 -6.80
C ILE A 114 1.14 -5.50 -7.95
N HIS A 115 1.39 -6.77 -7.63
CA HIS A 115 1.55 -7.80 -8.64
C HIS A 115 0.20 -8.13 -9.30
N ASP A 116 -0.88 -8.13 -8.53
CA ASP A 116 -2.23 -8.33 -9.05
C ASP A 116 -2.62 -7.22 -10.04
N GLN A 117 -2.32 -5.96 -9.72
CA GLN A 117 -2.53 -4.83 -10.63
C GLN A 117 -1.72 -4.95 -11.92
N TYR A 118 -0.48 -5.40 -11.81
CA TYR A 118 0.35 -5.68 -12.98
C TYR A 118 -0.30 -6.74 -13.88
N LEU A 119 -0.71 -7.87 -13.31
CA LEU A 119 -1.33 -8.96 -14.05
C LEU A 119 -2.70 -8.56 -14.61
N HIS A 120 -3.51 -7.85 -13.83
CA HIS A 120 -4.79 -7.29 -14.25
C HIS A 120 -4.61 -6.36 -15.46
N LEU A 121 -3.62 -5.47 -15.43
CA LEU A 121 -3.30 -4.63 -16.58
C LEU A 121 -2.81 -5.41 -17.79
N LEU A 122 -2.16 -6.57 -17.64
CA LEU A 122 -1.83 -7.42 -18.78
C LEU A 122 -3.06 -8.02 -19.46
N ASN A 123 -4.18 -8.21 -18.75
CA ASN A 123 -5.46 -8.66 -19.34
C ASN A 123 -6.22 -7.55 -20.07
N LEU A 124 -5.85 -6.28 -19.85
CA LEU A 124 -6.54 -5.11 -20.42
C LEU A 124 -6.72 -5.19 -21.94
N PRO A 125 -5.73 -5.58 -22.76
CA PRO A 125 -5.87 -5.56 -24.22
C PRO A 125 -6.99 -6.48 -24.72
N ALA A 126 -7.16 -7.68 -24.13
CA ALA A 126 -8.26 -8.57 -24.50
C ALA A 126 -9.63 -8.00 -24.13
N ALA A 127 -9.74 -7.37 -22.96
CA ALA A 127 -10.97 -6.73 -22.53
C ALA A 127 -11.33 -5.53 -23.43
N LEU A 128 -10.33 -4.73 -23.80
CA LEU A 128 -10.49 -3.63 -24.76
C LEU A 128 -10.99 -4.15 -26.11
N LEU A 129 -10.43 -5.24 -26.63
CA LEU A 129 -10.92 -5.86 -27.87
C LEU A 129 -12.39 -6.28 -27.75
N GLY A 130 -12.80 -6.86 -26.61
CA GLY A 130 -14.21 -7.20 -26.37
C GLY A 130 -15.14 -5.98 -26.40
N VAL A 131 -14.71 -4.87 -25.82
CA VAL A 131 -15.44 -3.59 -25.87
C VAL A 131 -15.58 -3.06 -27.30
N ILE A 132 -14.49 -3.14 -28.08
CA ILE A 132 -14.48 -2.69 -29.49
C ILE A 132 -15.43 -3.54 -30.34
N GLU A 133 -15.40 -4.87 -30.18
CA GLU A 133 -16.30 -5.79 -30.90
C GLU A 133 -17.78 -5.52 -30.56
N GLU A 134 -18.07 -5.28 -29.28
CA GLU A 134 -19.42 -4.94 -28.84
C GLU A 134 -19.90 -3.62 -29.47
N GLU A 135 -19.05 -2.59 -29.50
CA GLU A 135 -19.36 -1.29 -30.11
C GLU A 135 -19.60 -1.43 -31.61
N GLN A 136 -18.71 -2.11 -32.34
CA GLN A 136 -18.85 -2.35 -33.78
C GLN A 136 -20.15 -3.11 -34.11
N SER A 137 -20.45 -4.17 -33.35
CA SER A 137 -21.69 -4.94 -33.50
C SER A 137 -22.94 -4.08 -33.26
N ARG A 138 -22.90 -3.17 -32.27
CA ARG A 138 -24.00 -2.24 -31.97
C ARG A 138 -24.18 -1.20 -33.09
N GLU A 139 -23.11 -0.67 -33.63
CA GLU A 139 -23.15 0.27 -34.75
C GLU A 139 -23.71 -0.36 -36.02
N GLU A 140 -23.30 -1.60 -36.34
CA GLU A 140 -23.80 -2.36 -37.48
C GLU A 140 -25.31 -2.61 -37.40
N ARG A 141 -25.81 -2.97 -36.20
CA ARG A 141 -27.26 -3.18 -35.98
C ARG A 141 -28.08 -1.89 -36.07
N ARG A 142 -27.49 -0.74 -35.74
CA ARG A 142 -28.18 0.56 -35.71
C ARG A 142 -28.17 1.28 -37.07
N ARG A 143 -27.31 0.88 -38.01
CA ARG A 143 -27.12 1.61 -39.28
C ARG A 143 -27.92 1.04 -40.45
N LEU A 144 -28.32 1.94 -41.34
CA LEU A 144 -29.09 1.68 -42.58
C LEU A 144 -28.38 2.25 -43.84
N GLY A 145 -27.04 2.29 -43.90
CA GLY A 145 -26.31 2.86 -45.06
C GLY A 145 -24.77 2.65 -45.07
N PRO A 146 -24.05 3.06 -46.15
CA PRO A 146 -22.62 2.78 -46.37
C PRO A 146 -21.66 3.55 -45.44
N ARG A 147 -20.44 3.01 -45.25
CA ARG A 147 -19.36 3.52 -44.38
C ARG A 147 -18.48 4.55 -45.12
N GLU A 148 -18.51 5.83 -44.73
CA GLU A 148 -17.46 6.80 -45.13
C GLU A 148 -16.47 7.11 -43.98
N ASP A 149 -16.90 7.08 -42.71
CA ASP A 149 -16.08 7.51 -41.55
C ASP A 149 -15.85 6.44 -40.46
N ALA A 150 -16.20 5.17 -40.71
CA ALA A 150 -16.03 4.11 -39.71
C ALA A 150 -14.57 3.65 -39.61
N LEU A 151 -13.98 3.76 -38.42
CA LEU A 151 -12.64 3.26 -38.11
C LEU A 151 -12.66 1.72 -38.08
N ASP A 152 -12.00 1.08 -39.06
CA ASP A 152 -11.87 -0.38 -39.09
C ASP A 152 -10.81 -0.84 -38.08
N ALA A 153 -11.26 -1.48 -36.99
CA ALA A 153 -10.40 -2.00 -35.94
C ALA A 153 -9.94 -3.45 -36.18
N ASN A 154 -10.21 -4.06 -37.34
CA ASN A 154 -9.86 -5.46 -37.64
C ASN A 154 -8.37 -5.76 -37.41
N ARG A 155 -7.48 -4.83 -37.79
CA ARG A 155 -6.03 -4.99 -37.56
C ARG A 155 -5.68 -5.05 -36.07
N LEU A 156 -6.45 -4.39 -35.20
CA LEU A 156 -6.24 -4.48 -33.75
C LEU A 156 -6.73 -5.83 -33.20
N HIS A 157 -7.85 -6.35 -33.70
CA HIS A 157 -8.32 -7.71 -33.36
C HIS A 157 -7.36 -8.81 -33.81
N GLN A 158 -6.61 -8.58 -34.90
CA GLN A 158 -5.61 -9.50 -35.44
C GLN A 158 -4.19 -9.25 -34.91
N ASN A 159 -4.03 -8.34 -33.95
CA ASN A 159 -2.73 -7.94 -33.44
C ASN A 159 -1.99 -9.14 -32.80
N ALA A 160 -0.86 -9.52 -33.39
CA ALA A 160 -0.10 -10.70 -33.01
C ALA A 160 0.58 -10.56 -31.64
N ALA A 161 0.89 -9.33 -31.21
CA ALA A 161 1.44 -9.06 -29.87
C ALA A 161 0.39 -9.29 -28.78
N ILE A 162 -0.85 -8.83 -28.97
CA ILE A 162 -1.97 -9.10 -28.06
C ILE A 162 -2.26 -10.59 -28.01
N ALA A 163 -2.38 -11.25 -29.16
CA ALA A 163 -2.63 -12.70 -29.21
C ALA A 163 -1.55 -13.49 -28.46
N LYS A 164 -0.27 -13.14 -28.66
CA LYS A 164 0.85 -13.79 -27.97
C LYS A 164 0.83 -13.54 -26.45
N LEU A 165 0.51 -12.32 -26.02
CA LEU A 165 0.37 -12.00 -24.59
C LEU A 165 -0.76 -12.84 -23.96
N MET A 166 -1.89 -12.96 -24.65
CA MET A 166 -3.06 -13.71 -24.16
C MET A 166 -2.89 -15.23 -24.22
N ALA A 167 -1.98 -15.73 -25.05
CA ALA A 167 -1.61 -17.14 -25.10
C ALA A 167 -0.65 -17.56 -23.98
N ASN A 168 -0.14 -16.62 -23.17
CA ASN A 168 0.80 -16.93 -22.10
C ASN A 168 0.14 -17.82 -21.01
N GLU A 169 0.66 -19.03 -20.80
CA GLU A 169 0.09 -20.02 -19.88
C GLU A 169 0.07 -19.50 -18.43
N GLN A 170 1.14 -18.81 -18.02
CA GLN A 170 1.25 -18.25 -16.68
C GLN A 170 0.22 -17.14 -16.43
N LEU A 171 0.01 -16.25 -17.40
CA LEU A 171 -0.99 -15.19 -17.32
C LEU A 171 -2.40 -15.79 -17.20
N GLN A 172 -2.75 -16.77 -18.04
CA GLN A 172 -4.05 -17.43 -18.01
C GLN A 172 -4.34 -18.08 -16.66
N ASP A 173 -3.40 -18.87 -16.13
CA ASP A 173 -3.55 -19.53 -14.84
C ASP A 173 -3.72 -18.52 -13.70
N LEU A 174 -2.88 -17.47 -13.66
CA LEU A 174 -2.95 -16.45 -12.62
C LEU A 174 -4.22 -15.60 -12.70
N THR A 175 -4.68 -15.25 -13.91
CA THR A 175 -5.92 -14.50 -14.12
C THR A 175 -7.14 -15.23 -13.54
N ILE A 176 -7.23 -16.54 -13.76
CA ILE A 176 -8.32 -17.37 -13.22
C ILE A 176 -8.20 -17.48 -11.70
N ARG A 177 -7.02 -17.88 -11.20
CA ARG A 177 -6.81 -18.11 -9.76
C ARG A 177 -7.03 -16.88 -8.91
N ARG A 178 -6.64 -15.71 -9.42
CA ARG A 178 -6.70 -14.43 -8.70
C ARG A 178 -7.87 -13.54 -9.11
N LYS A 179 -8.71 -13.98 -10.06
CA LYS A 179 -9.88 -13.26 -10.57
C LYS A 179 -9.54 -11.85 -11.09
N LEU A 180 -8.59 -11.79 -12.01
CA LEU A 180 -8.01 -10.53 -12.51
C LEU A 180 -8.54 -10.10 -13.89
N ALA A 181 -9.70 -10.62 -14.29
CA ALA A 181 -10.36 -10.21 -15.52
C ALA A 181 -11.01 -8.82 -15.37
N TRP A 182 -11.09 -8.08 -16.47
CA TRP A 182 -11.79 -6.79 -16.56
C TRP A 182 -13.29 -7.05 -16.78
N GLU A 183 -14.02 -7.26 -15.70
CA GLU A 183 -15.45 -7.60 -15.72
C GLU A 183 -16.31 -6.57 -14.97
N GLY A 184 -15.69 -5.65 -14.25
CA GLY A 184 -16.38 -4.60 -13.50
C GLY A 184 -17.12 -3.63 -14.41
N ALA A 185 -18.32 -3.20 -13.99
CA ALA A 185 -19.12 -2.25 -14.78
C ALA A 185 -18.39 -0.91 -14.99
N GLU A 186 -17.69 -0.42 -13.96
CA GLU A 186 -16.90 0.82 -14.02
C GLU A 186 -15.64 0.63 -14.89
N GLU A 187 -14.96 -0.51 -14.76
CA GLU A 187 -13.81 -0.88 -15.60
C GLU A 187 -14.19 -0.92 -17.09
N VAL A 188 -15.29 -1.57 -17.43
CA VAL A 188 -15.79 -1.67 -18.81
C VAL A 188 -16.17 -0.30 -19.36
N GLU A 189 -16.74 0.59 -18.53
CA GLU A 189 -17.05 1.96 -18.96
C GLU A 189 -15.78 2.79 -19.17
N ALA A 190 -14.77 2.62 -18.31
CA ALA A 190 -13.46 3.23 -18.48
C ALA A 190 -12.77 2.75 -19.77
N LEU A 191 -12.88 1.47 -20.12
CA LEU A 191 -12.40 0.92 -21.40
C LEU A 191 -13.11 1.53 -22.60
N ARG A 192 -14.44 1.70 -22.54
CA ARG A 192 -15.22 2.38 -23.60
C ARG A 192 -14.76 3.83 -23.78
N ALA A 193 -14.61 4.57 -22.69
CA ALA A 193 -14.14 5.95 -22.72
C ALA A 193 -12.72 6.04 -23.28
N ALA A 194 -11.81 5.17 -22.84
CA ALA A 194 -10.45 5.10 -23.37
C ALA A 194 -10.43 4.78 -24.87
N TRP A 195 -11.30 3.90 -25.35
CA TRP A 195 -11.44 3.65 -26.79
C TRP A 195 -11.84 4.90 -27.56
N GLN A 196 -12.74 5.75 -27.02
CA GLN A 196 -13.09 7.02 -27.65
C GLN A 196 -11.88 7.98 -27.69
N GLU A 197 -11.09 8.04 -26.63
CA GLU A 197 -9.84 8.82 -26.58
C GLU A 197 -8.86 8.35 -27.66
N MET A 198 -8.67 7.03 -27.78
CA MET A 198 -7.76 6.43 -28.76
C MET A 198 -8.20 6.69 -30.20
N LYS A 199 -9.51 6.62 -30.49
CA LYS A 199 -10.05 6.92 -31.84
C LYS A 199 -9.79 8.36 -32.28
N ALA A 200 -9.64 9.29 -31.33
CA ALA A 200 -9.37 10.69 -31.63
C ALA A 200 -7.89 10.96 -31.97
N ASP A 201 -7.00 10.04 -31.61
CA ASP A 201 -5.54 10.23 -31.68
C ASP A 201 -4.90 9.70 -32.99
N GLY A 202 -3.75 10.26 -33.36
CA GLY A 202 -3.04 9.99 -34.62
C GLY A 202 -2.41 8.58 -34.73
N PRO A 203 -1.67 8.09 -33.72
CA PRO A 203 -0.92 6.83 -33.83
C PRO A 203 -1.80 5.60 -34.10
N LEU A 204 -2.99 5.53 -33.48
CA LEU A 204 -3.92 4.43 -33.71
C LEU A 204 -4.43 4.46 -35.16
N ARG A 205 -4.79 5.63 -35.69
CA ARG A 205 -5.29 5.78 -37.06
C ARG A 205 -4.23 5.38 -38.08
N GLU A 206 -2.98 5.79 -37.86
CA GLU A 206 -1.85 5.40 -38.70
C GLU A 206 -1.63 3.89 -38.69
N TYR A 207 -1.66 3.27 -37.51
CA TYR A 207 -1.54 1.82 -37.37
C TYR A 207 -2.67 1.08 -38.10
N LEU A 208 -3.92 1.49 -37.90
CA LEU A 208 -5.09 0.85 -38.52
C LEU A 208 -5.13 1.04 -40.05
N ALA A 209 -4.63 2.17 -40.56
CA ALA A 209 -4.55 2.43 -42.00
C ALA A 209 -3.37 1.72 -42.69
N ALA A 210 -2.34 1.33 -41.95
CA ALA A 210 -1.18 0.65 -42.50
C ALA A 210 -1.55 -0.73 -43.05
N LYS A 211 -0.98 -1.10 -44.19
CA LYS A 211 -1.16 -2.43 -44.78
C LYS A 211 -0.19 -3.44 -44.16
N PRO A 212 -0.57 -4.72 -44.03
CA PRO A 212 0.36 -5.79 -43.71
C PRO A 212 1.51 -5.82 -44.72
N THR A 213 2.68 -6.21 -44.24
CA THR A 213 3.89 -6.35 -45.06
C THR A 213 4.18 -7.82 -45.33
N ASP A 214 5.01 -8.12 -46.33
CA ASP A 214 5.51 -9.49 -46.57
C ASP A 214 6.59 -9.91 -45.52
N ALA A 215 6.75 -9.15 -44.44
CA ALA A 215 7.75 -9.33 -43.40
C ALA A 215 7.06 -9.44 -42.02
N PRO A 216 6.69 -10.65 -41.57
CA PRO A 216 5.92 -10.86 -40.34
C PRO A 216 6.54 -10.27 -39.07
N GLU A 217 7.88 -10.20 -39.01
CA GLU A 217 8.60 -9.57 -37.88
C GLU A 217 8.39 -8.05 -37.84
N LEU A 218 8.34 -7.38 -39.01
CA LEU A 218 8.07 -5.94 -39.08
C LEU A 218 6.62 -5.62 -38.70
N ASP A 219 5.68 -6.47 -39.13
CA ASP A 219 4.28 -6.36 -38.72
C ASP A 219 4.13 -6.60 -37.21
N TYR A 220 4.86 -7.56 -36.65
CA TYR A 220 4.89 -7.80 -35.20
C TYR A 220 5.46 -6.60 -34.43
N ASP A 221 6.51 -5.95 -34.93
CA ASP A 221 7.08 -4.76 -34.30
C ASP A 221 6.09 -3.58 -34.32
N ALA A 222 5.32 -3.41 -35.40
CA ALA A 222 4.25 -2.41 -35.47
C ALA A 222 3.11 -2.73 -34.49
N ASP A 223 2.70 -3.99 -34.42
CA ASP A 223 1.69 -4.51 -33.48
C ASP A 223 2.11 -4.30 -32.02
N MET A 224 3.39 -4.51 -31.73
CA MET A 224 3.96 -4.28 -30.39
C MET A 224 4.08 -2.79 -30.08
N GLU A 225 4.39 -1.93 -31.06
CA GLU A 225 4.48 -0.50 -30.82
C GLU A 225 3.12 0.11 -30.49
N ILE A 226 2.05 -0.27 -31.21
CA ILE A 226 0.70 0.20 -30.84
C ILE A 226 0.29 -0.28 -29.45
N LEU A 227 0.66 -1.51 -29.08
CA LEU A 227 0.42 -2.03 -27.72
C LEU A 227 1.21 -1.23 -26.67
N ARG A 228 2.46 -0.85 -26.95
CA ARG A 228 3.24 0.02 -26.07
C ARG A 228 2.62 1.43 -25.96
N THR A 229 2.12 1.99 -27.06
CA THR A 229 1.41 3.27 -27.07
C THR A 229 0.13 3.21 -26.23
N LEU A 230 -0.67 2.13 -26.37
CA LEU A 230 -1.85 1.86 -25.52
C LEU A 230 -1.52 2.07 -24.05
N TYR A 231 -0.47 1.39 -23.55
CA TYR A 231 -0.09 1.52 -22.16
C TYR A 231 0.49 2.89 -21.81
N LYS A 232 1.45 3.40 -22.58
CA LYS A 232 2.20 4.61 -22.23
C LYS A 232 1.32 5.85 -22.21
N ASP A 233 0.40 5.97 -23.16
CA ASP A 233 -0.28 7.22 -23.46
C ASP A 233 -1.76 7.22 -23.04
N TYR A 234 -2.39 6.04 -22.94
CA TYR A 234 -3.79 5.94 -22.49
C TYR A 234 -3.91 5.29 -21.11
N VAL A 235 -3.31 4.12 -20.88
CA VAL A 235 -3.43 3.42 -19.59
C VAL A 235 -2.78 4.20 -18.44
N PHE A 236 -1.59 4.78 -18.66
CA PHE A 236 -0.84 5.49 -17.61
C PHE A 236 -0.91 7.02 -17.68
N LYS A 237 -1.48 7.59 -18.74
CA LYS A 237 -1.52 9.05 -18.99
C LYS A 237 -2.82 9.57 -19.59
N GLY A 238 -3.75 8.70 -20.01
CA GLY A 238 -5.04 9.10 -20.55
C GLY A 238 -5.95 9.67 -19.46
N GLU A 239 -7.22 9.91 -19.79
CA GLU A 239 -8.17 10.45 -18.81
C GLU A 239 -9.01 9.37 -18.14
N ALA A 240 -9.54 8.42 -18.91
CA ALA A 240 -10.45 7.40 -18.40
C ALA A 240 -9.78 6.33 -17.54
N LEU A 241 -8.73 5.67 -18.06
CA LEU A 241 -8.12 4.52 -17.39
C LEU A 241 -7.35 4.89 -16.12
N PRO A 242 -6.52 5.96 -16.08
CA PRO A 242 -5.88 6.37 -14.82
C PRO A 242 -6.89 6.68 -13.73
N ARG A 243 -8.01 7.35 -14.06
CA ARG A 243 -9.06 7.66 -13.10
C ARG A 243 -9.68 6.39 -12.50
N GLN A 244 -9.94 5.38 -13.32
CA GLN A 244 -10.43 4.09 -12.84
C GLN A 244 -9.41 3.42 -11.91
N LEU A 245 -8.14 3.33 -12.34
CA LEU A 245 -7.08 2.70 -11.56
C LEU A 245 -6.83 3.41 -10.22
N GLU A 246 -6.95 4.74 -10.18
CA GLU A 246 -6.88 5.56 -8.97
C GLU A 246 -8.06 5.33 -8.03
N SER A 247 -9.25 5.06 -8.58
CA SER A 247 -10.45 4.73 -7.80
C SER A 247 -10.33 3.35 -7.15
N ASP A 248 -9.74 2.38 -7.86
CA ASP A 248 -9.61 0.99 -7.40
C ASP A 248 -8.46 0.81 -6.38
N ASP A 249 -7.43 1.65 -6.43
CA ASP A 249 -6.31 1.62 -5.49
C ASP A 249 -5.96 2.99 -4.92
N LEU A 250 -6.24 3.15 -3.62
CA LEU A 250 -5.90 4.36 -2.86
C LEU A 250 -4.39 4.64 -2.80
N ASN A 251 -3.53 3.65 -3.07
CA ASN A 251 -2.07 3.80 -3.12
C ASN A 251 -1.53 3.79 -4.57
N TRP A 252 -2.38 4.09 -5.55
CA TRP A 252 -2.01 4.01 -6.96
C TRP A 252 -0.85 4.93 -7.30
N GLU A 253 -0.76 6.13 -6.70
CA GLU A 253 0.34 7.06 -6.95
C GLU A 253 1.71 6.43 -6.68
N GLU A 254 1.84 5.68 -5.59
CA GLU A 254 3.07 4.97 -5.21
C GLU A 254 3.29 3.69 -6.01
N ASN A 255 2.22 2.95 -6.31
CA ASN A 255 2.28 1.66 -6.98
C ASN A 255 2.49 1.80 -8.50
N ARG A 256 1.91 2.84 -9.12
CA ARG A 256 1.90 3.11 -10.57
C ARG A 256 3.29 3.04 -11.22
N PRO A 257 4.36 3.65 -10.69
CA PRO A 257 5.69 3.57 -11.32
C PRO A 257 6.22 2.12 -11.41
N ILE A 258 5.92 1.28 -10.41
CA ILE A 258 6.35 -0.12 -10.38
C ILE A 258 5.52 -0.93 -11.37
N VAL A 259 4.19 -0.82 -11.29
CA VAL A 259 3.26 -1.51 -12.17
C VAL A 259 3.55 -1.17 -13.63
N ARG A 260 3.72 0.12 -13.95
CA ARG A 260 4.14 0.61 -15.27
C ARG A 260 5.46 -0.02 -15.73
N ASN A 261 6.45 -0.09 -14.85
CA ASN A 261 7.74 -0.71 -15.20
C ASN A 261 7.58 -2.20 -15.50
N LEU A 262 6.81 -2.93 -14.70
CA LEU A 262 6.56 -4.37 -14.90
C LEU A 262 5.85 -4.62 -16.22
N VAL A 263 4.78 -3.88 -16.53
CA VAL A 263 4.06 -3.98 -17.81
C VAL A 263 5.00 -3.70 -18.99
N LEU A 264 5.65 -2.53 -19.01
CA LEU A 264 6.48 -2.13 -20.14
C LEU A 264 7.70 -3.05 -20.34
N LYS A 265 8.26 -3.59 -19.26
CA LYS A 265 9.35 -4.56 -19.34
C LYS A 265 8.87 -5.92 -19.85
N THR A 266 7.67 -6.34 -19.47
CA THR A 266 7.03 -7.56 -20.02
C THR A 266 6.87 -7.45 -21.52
N LEU A 267 6.29 -6.34 -22.00
CA LEU A 267 6.12 -6.10 -23.44
C LEU A 267 7.46 -6.03 -24.19
N LYS A 268 8.48 -5.44 -23.58
CA LYS A 268 9.84 -5.40 -24.15
C LYS A 268 10.48 -6.80 -24.24
N MET A 269 10.15 -7.69 -23.32
CA MET A 269 10.67 -9.05 -23.23
C MET A 269 9.83 -10.08 -23.99
N LEU A 270 8.84 -9.65 -24.77
CA LEU A 270 8.00 -10.53 -25.58
C LEU A 270 8.42 -10.41 -27.07
N PRO A 271 9.50 -11.07 -27.50
CA PRO A 271 9.89 -11.08 -28.91
C PRO A 271 8.93 -11.92 -29.77
N HIS A 272 8.98 -11.74 -31.09
CA HIS A 272 8.19 -12.52 -32.04
C HIS A 272 8.33 -14.05 -31.84
N ALA A 273 9.55 -14.50 -31.52
CA ALA A 273 9.89 -15.90 -31.28
C ALA A 273 9.51 -16.44 -29.88
N ALA A 274 8.99 -15.61 -28.97
CA ALA A 274 8.59 -16.09 -27.65
C ALA A 274 7.44 -17.10 -27.74
N ASP A 275 7.53 -18.13 -26.92
CA ASP A 275 6.50 -19.15 -26.75
C ASP A 275 5.52 -18.79 -25.61
N GLU A 276 4.52 -19.64 -25.43
CA GLU A 276 3.45 -19.49 -24.44
C GLU A 276 3.95 -19.65 -22.99
N LYS A 277 5.18 -20.12 -22.79
CA LYS A 277 5.80 -20.40 -21.48
C LYS A 277 6.79 -19.33 -21.04
N GLN A 278 6.93 -18.24 -21.82
CA GLN A 278 7.73 -17.09 -21.43
C GLN A 278 7.34 -16.60 -20.04
N GLU A 279 8.30 -16.60 -19.11
CA GLU A 279 8.06 -16.16 -17.74
C GLU A 279 7.70 -14.66 -17.69
N LEU A 280 6.67 -14.35 -16.90
CA LEU A 280 6.26 -12.98 -16.58
C LEU A 280 7.18 -12.32 -15.56
N MET A 281 7.05 -11.00 -15.46
CA MET A 281 7.85 -10.22 -14.53
C MET A 281 7.40 -10.45 -13.09
N ASN A 282 8.33 -10.85 -12.23
CA ASN A 282 8.09 -10.93 -10.79
C ASN A 282 8.16 -9.54 -10.11
N LEU A 283 7.35 -9.37 -9.06
CA LEU A 283 7.35 -8.16 -8.23
C LEU A 283 8.75 -7.92 -7.62
N SER A 284 9.34 -8.97 -7.03
CA SER A 284 10.70 -8.97 -6.48
C SER A 284 11.50 -10.13 -7.05
N ALA A 285 12.83 -9.97 -7.09
CA ALA A 285 13.75 -11.06 -7.41
C ALA A 285 13.73 -12.17 -6.34
N ASN A 286 13.50 -11.80 -5.07
CA ASN A 286 13.29 -12.75 -3.99
C ASN A 286 12.16 -12.23 -3.08
N TRP A 287 10.92 -12.58 -3.42
CA TRP A 287 9.74 -12.18 -2.66
C TRP A 287 9.75 -12.73 -1.23
N ALA A 288 10.30 -13.93 -1.01
CA ALA A 288 10.35 -14.52 0.33
C ALA A 288 11.18 -13.65 1.28
N ASP A 289 12.39 -13.25 0.87
CA ASP A 289 13.25 -12.37 1.68
C ASP A 289 12.63 -10.98 1.90
N ASP A 290 12.00 -10.42 0.86
CA ASP A 290 11.41 -9.09 0.93
C ASP A 290 10.14 -9.07 1.80
N ARG A 291 9.33 -10.13 1.72
CA ARG A 291 8.20 -10.36 2.63
C ARG A 291 8.67 -10.50 4.06
N GLU A 292 9.69 -11.33 4.31
CA GLU A 292 10.26 -11.50 5.65
C GLU A 292 10.80 -10.18 6.20
N PHE A 293 11.49 -9.38 5.37
CA PHE A 293 11.97 -8.05 5.74
C PHE A 293 10.81 -7.17 6.22
N ALA A 294 9.73 -7.06 5.44
CA ALA A 294 8.58 -6.20 5.78
C ALA A 294 7.85 -6.69 7.04
N GLU A 295 7.55 -7.99 7.14
CA GLU A 295 6.88 -8.57 8.32
C GLU A 295 7.70 -8.39 9.58
N THR A 296 9.01 -8.65 9.50
CA THR A 296 9.89 -8.58 10.66
C THR A 296 10.06 -7.14 11.10
N LEU A 297 10.26 -6.20 10.17
CA LEU A 297 10.34 -4.78 10.50
C LEU A 297 9.05 -4.29 11.18
N TYR A 298 7.88 -4.64 10.65
CA TYR A 298 6.59 -4.28 11.25
C TYR A 298 6.44 -4.85 12.67
N LYS A 299 6.58 -6.16 12.81
CA LYS A 299 6.39 -6.87 14.08
C LYS A 299 7.37 -6.37 15.15
N GLN A 300 8.65 -6.23 14.80
CA GLN A 300 9.67 -5.80 15.76
C GLN A 300 9.51 -4.33 16.13
N THR A 301 9.05 -3.46 15.22
CA THR A 301 8.79 -2.06 15.58
C THR A 301 7.65 -1.95 16.60
N LEU A 302 6.62 -2.80 16.49
CA LEU A 302 5.55 -2.88 17.49
C LEU A 302 6.05 -3.40 18.84
N VAL A 303 6.83 -4.48 18.83
CA VAL A 303 7.38 -5.09 20.05
C VAL A 303 8.29 -4.14 20.80
N GLU A 304 9.12 -3.38 20.09
CA GLU A 304 10.11 -2.47 20.66
C GLU A 304 9.60 -1.03 20.79
N ASP A 305 8.29 -0.78 20.58
CA ASP A 305 7.72 0.57 20.46
C ASP A 305 8.07 1.47 21.67
N ASP A 306 7.85 0.97 22.89
CA ASP A 306 8.15 1.67 24.14
C ASP A 306 9.65 1.96 24.33
N LYS A 307 10.50 1.01 23.93
CA LYS A 307 11.95 1.17 24.00
C LYS A 307 12.40 2.25 23.03
N MET A 308 11.89 2.23 21.82
CA MET A 308 12.22 3.24 20.80
C MET A 308 11.69 4.62 21.20
N GLU A 309 10.48 4.72 21.77
CA GLU A 309 9.94 5.99 22.29
C GLU A 309 10.86 6.58 23.37
N LYS A 310 11.34 5.76 24.31
CA LYS A 310 12.27 6.22 25.36
C LYS A 310 13.61 6.70 24.80
N LEU A 311 14.19 5.98 23.83
CA LEU A 311 15.43 6.38 23.16
C LEU A 311 15.27 7.72 22.42
N ILE A 312 14.15 7.88 21.71
CA ILE A 312 13.82 9.11 20.99
C ILE A 312 13.62 10.26 22.00
N ALA A 313 12.79 10.08 23.03
CA ALA A 313 12.52 11.11 24.03
C ALA A 313 13.79 11.62 24.71
N GLY A 314 14.75 10.74 25.03
CA GLY A 314 16.06 11.14 25.58
C GLY A 314 16.93 11.96 24.62
N SER A 315 16.68 11.87 23.32
CA SER A 315 17.46 12.56 22.27
C SER A 315 16.86 13.89 21.82
N VAL A 316 15.60 14.16 22.16
CA VAL A 316 14.79 15.30 21.68
C VAL A 316 14.94 16.53 22.59
N GLN A 317 15.96 16.61 23.47
CA GLN A 317 16.13 17.69 24.47
C GLN A 317 16.03 19.14 23.96
N ASN A 318 16.35 19.39 22.68
CA ASN A 318 16.29 20.73 22.05
C ASN A 318 15.07 20.93 21.14
N TRP A 319 14.16 19.96 21.09
CA TRP A 319 12.99 19.93 20.23
C TRP A 319 11.74 19.87 21.08
N ASP A 320 10.71 20.59 20.67
CA ASP A 320 9.41 20.58 21.34
C ASP A 320 8.76 19.19 21.18
N VAL A 321 8.97 18.32 22.17
CA VAL A 321 8.57 16.90 22.16
C VAL A 321 7.05 16.76 21.93
N GLU A 322 6.26 17.73 22.41
CA GLU A 322 4.80 17.76 22.26
C GLU A 322 4.34 18.09 20.83
N ARG A 323 5.26 18.51 19.94
CA ARG A 323 4.97 18.87 18.54
C ARG A 323 5.50 17.86 17.52
N VAL A 324 6.08 16.74 17.95
CA VAL A 324 6.59 15.73 17.01
C VAL A 324 5.40 15.01 16.38
N ALA A 325 5.27 15.12 15.05
CA ALA A 325 4.23 14.44 14.31
C ALA A 325 4.32 12.91 14.55
N LEU A 326 3.15 12.25 14.66
CA LEU A 326 3.09 10.79 14.84
C LEU A 326 3.90 10.05 13.76
N LEU A 327 3.83 10.52 12.51
CA LEU A 327 4.61 9.97 11.40
C LEU A 327 6.12 10.08 11.62
N ASP A 328 6.62 11.19 12.16
CA ASP A 328 8.05 11.34 12.45
C ASP A 328 8.48 10.36 13.55
N LYS A 329 7.64 10.15 14.57
CA LYS A 329 7.91 9.12 15.59
C LYS A 329 8.00 7.73 14.97
N ILE A 330 7.01 7.34 14.16
CA ILE A 330 6.99 6.03 13.48
C ILE A 330 8.25 5.86 12.60
N ILE A 331 8.58 6.86 11.79
CA ILE A 331 9.78 6.86 10.93
C ILE A 331 11.04 6.65 11.76
N LEU A 332 11.20 7.35 12.88
CA LEU A 332 12.34 7.19 13.78
C LEU A 332 12.38 5.78 14.41
N LYS A 333 11.25 5.29 14.93
CA LYS A 333 11.15 3.95 15.56
C LYS A 333 11.51 2.85 14.56
N MET A 334 10.99 2.93 13.33
CA MET A 334 11.30 1.99 12.27
C MET A 334 12.78 2.03 11.88
N ALA A 335 13.35 3.23 11.75
CA ALA A 335 14.77 3.38 11.39
C ALA A 335 15.69 2.77 12.45
N LEU A 336 15.43 3.03 13.73
CA LEU A 336 16.20 2.46 14.84
C LEU A 336 16.05 0.92 14.90
N THR A 337 14.82 0.44 14.76
CA THR A 337 14.52 -1.00 14.69
C THR A 337 15.28 -1.66 13.54
N GLU A 338 15.25 -1.06 12.34
CA GLU A 338 15.96 -1.58 11.17
C GLU A 338 17.48 -1.60 11.39
N MET A 339 18.04 -0.54 12.00
CA MET A 339 19.46 -0.45 12.30
C MET A 339 19.93 -1.54 13.27
N GLN A 340 19.14 -1.83 14.30
CA GLN A 340 19.48 -2.87 15.29
C GLN A 340 19.31 -4.29 14.71
N LEU A 341 18.26 -4.50 13.92
CA LEU A 341 17.86 -5.82 13.48
C LEU A 341 18.60 -6.31 12.23
N PHE A 342 18.64 -5.49 11.17
CA PHE A 342 19.15 -5.91 9.87
C PHE A 342 20.63 -5.59 9.73
N ARG A 343 21.47 -6.52 10.17
CA ARG A 343 22.93 -6.39 10.17
C ARG A 343 23.54 -6.22 8.77
N GLY A 344 22.88 -6.76 7.74
CA GLY A 344 23.30 -6.65 6.34
C GLY A 344 23.02 -5.29 5.68
N ILE A 345 22.26 -4.40 6.33
CA ILE A 345 21.93 -3.08 5.79
C ILE A 345 22.83 -2.03 6.46
N PRO A 346 23.64 -1.27 5.71
CA PRO A 346 24.46 -0.19 6.28
C PRO A 346 23.60 0.85 7.00
N VAL A 347 24.10 1.39 8.12
CA VAL A 347 23.42 2.44 8.91
C VAL A 347 23.09 3.65 8.03
N LYS A 348 24.06 4.15 7.26
CA LYS A 348 23.87 5.31 6.37
C LYS A 348 22.78 5.08 5.32
N VAL A 349 22.66 3.85 4.79
CA VAL A 349 21.58 3.52 3.84
C VAL A 349 20.23 3.58 4.56
N THR A 350 20.14 3.01 5.76
CA THR A 350 18.92 3.07 6.57
C THR A 350 18.50 4.53 6.81
N ILE A 351 19.42 5.37 7.29
CA ILE A 351 19.18 6.81 7.53
C ILE A 351 18.66 7.50 6.28
N ASN A 352 19.35 7.33 5.14
CA ASN A 352 18.97 7.97 3.88
C ASN A 352 17.55 7.57 3.44
N GLU A 353 17.18 6.29 3.56
CA GLU A 353 15.86 5.81 3.16
C GLU A 353 14.74 6.44 4.00
N TYR A 354 14.91 6.51 5.33
CA TYR A 354 13.91 7.13 6.20
C TYR A 354 13.85 8.66 6.07
N ILE A 355 14.95 9.32 5.72
CA ILE A 355 14.93 10.73 5.34
C ILE A 355 14.09 10.95 4.09
N GLU A 356 14.25 10.14 3.04
CA GLU A 356 13.43 10.26 1.83
C GLU A 356 11.94 10.04 2.13
N ILE A 357 11.61 9.05 2.97
CA ILE A 357 10.23 8.80 3.41
C ILE A 357 9.66 10.02 4.17
N SER A 358 10.44 10.63 5.06
CA SER A 358 9.98 11.81 5.82
C SER A 358 9.63 13.01 4.96
N LYS A 359 10.30 13.18 3.81
CA LYS A 359 9.99 14.26 2.86
C LYS A 359 8.66 14.06 2.15
N LEU A 360 8.27 12.80 1.93
CA LEU A 360 7.06 12.46 1.17
C LEU A 360 5.81 12.52 2.06
N TYR A 361 5.93 12.08 3.31
CA TYR A 361 4.76 11.84 4.16
C TYR A 361 4.61 12.80 5.35
N SER A 362 5.64 13.56 5.69
CA SER A 362 5.63 14.39 6.91
C SER A 362 5.77 15.89 6.60
N THR A 363 6.08 16.69 7.60
CA THR A 363 6.15 18.14 7.46
C THR A 363 7.42 18.60 6.73
N PRO A 364 7.45 19.81 6.15
CA PRO A 364 8.66 20.34 5.51
C PRO A 364 9.90 20.40 6.42
N LYS A 365 9.72 20.44 7.74
CA LYS A 365 10.81 20.45 8.73
C LYS A 365 11.28 19.04 9.13
N SER A 366 10.48 18.01 8.83
CA SER A 366 10.71 16.64 9.28
C SER A 366 12.00 16.03 8.73
N LYS A 367 12.41 16.40 7.51
CA LYS A 367 13.71 15.98 6.94
C LYS A 367 14.89 16.30 7.87
N GLN A 368 14.96 17.55 8.35
CA GLN A 368 16.08 18.00 9.19
C GLN A 368 16.01 17.38 10.58
N PHE A 369 14.78 17.28 11.11
CA PHE A 369 14.52 16.65 12.41
C PHE A 369 14.92 15.17 12.41
N VAL A 370 14.38 14.37 11.47
CA VAL A 370 14.66 12.93 11.35
C VAL A 370 16.15 12.69 11.16
N ASN A 371 16.81 13.43 10.27
CA ASN A 371 18.25 13.30 10.07
C ASN A 371 19.04 13.57 11.37
N GLY A 372 18.76 14.68 12.05
CA GLY A 372 19.49 15.07 13.27
C GLY A 372 19.32 14.06 14.41
N ILE A 373 18.12 13.52 14.60
CA ILE A 373 17.86 12.51 15.65
C ILE A 373 18.51 11.17 15.29
N LEU A 374 18.36 10.71 14.04
CA LEU A 374 18.94 9.43 13.62
C LEU A 374 20.46 9.45 13.64
N ASP A 375 21.11 10.53 13.20
CA ASP A 375 22.57 10.64 13.23
C ASP A 375 23.11 10.53 14.67
N LYS A 376 22.48 11.20 15.63
CA LYS A 376 22.85 11.13 17.05
C LYS A 376 22.64 9.72 17.60
N LEU A 377 21.43 9.19 17.49
CA LEU A 377 21.08 7.87 18.06
C LEU A 377 21.88 6.73 17.41
N ALA A 378 22.15 6.81 16.12
CA ALA A 378 22.97 5.81 15.44
C ALA A 378 24.41 5.78 15.96
N GLN A 379 25.00 6.95 16.29
CA GLN A 379 26.32 7.02 16.92
C GLN A 379 26.32 6.42 18.32
N ASP A 380 25.35 6.82 19.15
CA ASP A 380 25.22 6.34 20.53
C ASP A 380 25.03 4.82 20.58
N LEU A 381 24.14 4.27 19.75
CA LEU A 381 23.85 2.84 19.67
C LEU A 381 24.99 2.02 19.01
N ALA A 382 25.78 2.62 18.14
CA ALA A 382 26.98 1.99 17.61
C ALA A 382 28.06 1.91 18.70
N ALA A 383 28.23 2.98 19.50
CA ALA A 383 29.19 3.03 20.59
C ALA A 383 28.85 2.07 21.74
N SER A 384 27.55 1.88 22.05
CA SER A 384 27.10 0.88 23.03
C SER A 384 27.22 -0.56 22.54
N GLY A 385 27.39 -0.77 21.23
CA GLY A 385 27.43 -2.08 20.60
C GLY A 385 26.05 -2.70 20.35
N ASP A 386 24.98 -1.91 20.46
CA ASP A 386 23.60 -2.32 20.16
C ASP A 386 23.34 -2.40 18.65
N ILE A 387 24.05 -1.59 17.85
CA ILE A 387 24.09 -1.73 16.39
C ILE A 387 25.35 -2.50 16.01
N ARG A 388 25.15 -3.70 15.43
CA ARG A 388 26.24 -4.52 14.87
C ARG A 388 25.95 -4.82 13.41
N LYS A 389 26.72 -4.24 12.50
CA LYS A 389 26.59 -4.51 11.06
C LYS A 389 27.54 -5.62 10.63
N SER A 390 27.11 -6.43 9.67
CA SER A 390 27.87 -7.56 9.14
C SER A 390 27.55 -7.78 7.67
N GLY A 391 28.57 -7.89 6.83
CA GLY A 391 28.46 -8.13 5.38
C GLY A 391 29.72 -7.67 4.64
N ARG A 392 29.85 -7.99 3.34
CA ARG A 392 31.01 -7.58 2.54
C ARG A 392 31.05 -6.04 2.46
N GLY A 393 32.18 -5.45 2.87
CA GLY A 393 32.38 -3.98 2.90
C GLY A 393 31.73 -3.24 4.07
N LEU A 394 31.16 -3.96 5.06
CA LEU A 394 30.53 -3.38 6.26
C LEU A 394 31.43 -3.43 7.51
N LEU A 395 32.50 -4.22 7.47
CA LEU A 395 33.51 -4.34 8.53
C LEU A 395 34.67 -3.36 8.35
N ASP A 396 34.69 -2.59 7.26
CA ASP A 396 35.76 -1.66 6.94
C ASP A 396 35.51 -0.32 7.62
N ASN A 397 35.85 -0.26 8.91
CA ASN A 397 36.32 0.91 9.67
C ASN A 397 36.55 0.49 11.13
N GLN A 398 37.37 -0.55 11.35
CA GLN A 398 38.05 -0.73 12.64
C GLN A 398 39.34 0.08 12.66
#